data_AF-A0A7W1NF11-F1
#
_entry.id   AF-A0A7W1NF11-F1
#
_cell.length_a   1.000
_cell.length_b   1.000
_cell.length_c   1.000
_cell.angle_alpha   90.00
_cell.angle_beta   90.00
_cell.angle_gamma   90.00
#
_symmetry.space_group_name_H-M   'P 1'
#
loop_
_entity.id
_entity.type
_entity.pdbx_description
1 polymer ?
#
loop_
_entity_poly.entity_id
_entity_poly.type
_entity_poly.pdbx_seq_one_letter_code
_entity_poly.pdbx_strand_id
1 'polypeptide(L)'
;MHRSCAQAIAIALILSLGVALVAEDAAPGIDPVLQPAVHRDEAVAVEAAADEPDQTAGTLVLELAGTFPLRPAPAFFAAGEVSLHAACLRLRQALTAPEKHLVLDLAGGFYPSLAGAEEMAAILRDRDEGRTVACLLDGIDDAALAVAAACDEVCAPEAGLLLVDGIELSVDYYADALAKLGVRFHAITSGEAKTAAEPFTSNAPSPAAIAERTQLAQGLDRVLVEESRRPALDAEGLLAARALAPQTSAIAKRCGLVDELVEPGAWLADLPAPVRYLGDDREQPDLSNF
;
A
#
# COMPACT_ATOMS: atom_id res chain seq x y z
N MET A 1 -57.46 17.69 -24.74
CA MET A 1 -57.22 18.71 -23.69
C MET A 1 -57.88 18.20 -22.42
N HIS A 2 -57.29 18.12 -21.24
CA HIS A 2 -55.91 18.15 -20.75
C HIS A 2 -56.06 17.84 -19.24
N ARG A 3 -55.12 17.06 -18.66
CA ARG A 3 -54.80 16.97 -17.21
C ARG A 3 -55.73 16.09 -16.36
N SER A 4 -55.25 15.32 -15.37
CA SER A 4 -53.92 14.83 -15.02
C SER A 4 -54.18 13.76 -13.95
N CYS A 5 -53.77 12.52 -14.19
CA CYS A 5 -53.79 11.46 -13.19
C CYS A 5 -52.58 11.68 -12.27
N ALA A 6 -52.81 12.02 -11.01
CA ALA A 6 -51.77 12.18 -10.02
C ALA A 6 -51.31 10.79 -9.56
N GLN A 7 -50.15 10.36 -10.05
CA GLN A 7 -49.50 9.13 -9.61
C GLN A 7 -48.33 9.54 -8.71
N ALA A 8 -48.56 9.41 -7.41
CA ALA A 8 -47.56 9.66 -6.38
C ALA A 8 -46.48 8.57 -6.45
N ILE A 9 -45.27 8.95 -6.86
CA ILE A 9 -44.08 8.12 -6.74
C ILE A 9 -43.45 8.46 -5.39
N ALA A 10 -43.62 7.55 -4.42
CA ALA A 10 -42.92 7.60 -3.15
C ALA A 10 -41.48 7.12 -3.38
N ILE A 11 -40.50 8.03 -3.26
CA ILE A 11 -39.08 7.71 -3.24
C ILE A 11 -38.73 7.34 -1.80
N ALA A 12 -38.45 6.06 -1.56
CA ALA A 12 -37.98 5.56 -0.28
C ALA A 12 -36.48 5.90 -0.12
N LEU A 13 -36.20 6.86 0.75
CA LEU A 13 -34.86 7.23 1.23
C LEU A 13 -34.44 6.21 2.30
N ILE A 14 -33.53 5.29 1.96
CA ILE A 14 -32.92 4.39 2.95
C ILE A 14 -31.75 5.13 3.60
N LEU A 15 -32.03 5.77 4.75
CA LEU A 15 -31.01 6.13 5.73
C LEU A 15 -30.67 4.87 6.54
N SER A 16 -29.47 4.32 6.38
CA SER A 16 -28.94 3.30 7.29
C SER A 16 -28.27 3.97 8.48
N LEU A 17 -29.07 4.35 9.48
CA LEU A 17 -28.62 4.66 10.84
C LEU A 17 -28.77 3.37 11.66
N GLY A 18 -27.65 2.67 11.90
CA GLY A 18 -27.62 1.49 12.76
C GLY A 18 -27.53 1.89 14.22
N VAL A 19 -28.67 2.05 14.88
CA VAL A 19 -28.79 2.04 16.34
C VAL A 19 -28.76 0.58 16.80
N ALA A 20 -27.79 0.22 17.63
CA ALA A 20 -27.81 -1.03 18.39
C ALA A 20 -28.37 -0.72 19.79
N LEU A 21 -29.49 -1.35 20.14
CA LEU A 21 -30.01 -1.42 21.50
C LEU A 21 -30.25 -2.90 21.80
N VAL A 22 -29.66 -3.44 22.87
CA VAL A 22 -30.28 -4.07 24.07
C VAL A 22 -29.34 -5.25 24.44
N ALA A 23 -28.98 -5.65 25.67
CA ALA A 23 -29.31 -5.32 27.06
C ALA A 23 -28.12 -5.74 27.97
N GLU A 24 -27.90 -5.01 29.06
CA GLU A 24 -27.31 -5.46 30.34
C GLU A 24 -28.43 -6.13 31.17
N ASP A 25 -28.27 -7.12 32.05
CA ASP A 25 -27.17 -7.53 32.93
C ASP A 25 -27.51 -8.93 33.52
N ALA A 26 -26.50 -9.72 33.92
CA ALA A 26 -26.49 -10.65 35.07
C ALA A 26 -25.35 -11.70 34.99
N ALA A 27 -24.22 -11.40 35.65
CA ALA A 27 -23.29 -12.39 36.22
C ALA A 27 -23.85 -12.88 37.58
N PRO A 28 -23.40 -14.01 38.21
CA PRO A 28 -21.98 -14.36 38.44
C PRO A 28 -21.60 -15.87 38.43
N GLY A 29 -20.30 -16.16 38.38
CA GLY A 29 -19.74 -17.48 38.73
C GLY A 29 -18.33 -17.72 38.19
N ILE A 30 -17.36 -17.86 39.09
CA ILE A 30 -15.91 -17.96 38.87
C ILE A 30 -15.46 -19.42 38.59
N ASP A 31 -14.62 -19.61 37.54
CA ASP A 31 -13.50 -20.54 37.26
C ASP A 31 -13.53 -22.04 37.70
N PRO A 32 -12.94 -23.00 36.92
CA PRO A 32 -11.49 -22.98 36.64
C PRO A 32 -10.95 -23.56 35.30
N VAL A 33 -9.81 -22.99 34.89
CA VAL A 33 -8.57 -23.60 34.37
C VAL A 33 -8.69 -24.91 33.56
N LEU A 34 -8.44 -24.82 32.25
CA LEU A 34 -8.14 -25.96 31.38
C LEU A 34 -6.61 -26.10 31.21
N GLN A 35 -6.08 -27.20 31.74
CA GLN A 35 -4.71 -27.68 31.60
C GLN A 35 -4.48 -28.35 30.22
N PRO A 36 -3.23 -28.41 29.73
CA PRO A 36 -2.89 -28.95 28.42
C PRO A 36 -2.91 -30.49 28.41
N ALA A 37 -3.46 -31.07 27.35
CA ALA A 37 -3.50 -32.51 27.15
C ALA A 37 -2.15 -33.03 26.62
N VAL A 38 -1.48 -33.83 27.46
CA VAL A 38 -0.32 -34.65 27.10
C VAL A 38 -0.82 -35.89 26.34
N HIS A 39 -0.32 -36.12 25.13
CA HIS A 39 -0.42 -37.43 24.48
C HIS A 39 0.96 -38.02 24.18
N ARG A 40 1.02 -39.34 24.39
CA ARG A 40 2.17 -40.22 24.65
C ARG A 40 3.14 -40.37 23.49
N ASP A 41 4.41 -40.56 23.87
CA ASP A 41 5.52 -41.05 23.06
C ASP A 41 5.14 -42.32 22.28
N GLU A 42 5.19 -42.25 20.96
CA GLU A 42 5.57 -43.36 20.10
C GLU A 42 6.83 -42.97 19.34
N ALA A 43 7.92 -43.66 19.64
CA ALA A 43 9.21 -43.49 19.01
C ALA A 43 9.13 -43.86 17.52
N VAL A 44 9.13 -42.85 16.65
CA VAL A 44 9.37 -43.02 15.22
C VAL A 44 10.87 -42.94 14.99
N ALA A 45 11.39 -43.96 14.32
CA ALA A 45 12.80 -44.11 13.98
C ALA A 45 13.32 -42.89 13.22
N VAL A 46 14.48 -42.39 13.66
CA VAL A 46 15.27 -41.37 12.98
C VAL A 46 15.82 -41.99 11.70
N GLU A 47 15.11 -41.78 10.60
CA GLU A 47 15.70 -41.91 9.26
C GLU A 47 16.63 -40.71 9.08
N ALA A 48 17.90 -40.99 8.78
CA ALA A 48 18.95 -39.99 8.69
C ALA A 48 18.54 -38.92 7.68
N ALA A 49 18.39 -37.69 8.17
CA ALA A 49 18.21 -36.50 7.34
C ALA A 49 19.31 -36.49 6.28
N ALA A 50 18.90 -36.66 5.03
CA ALA A 50 19.72 -36.26 3.91
C ALA A 50 20.07 -34.78 4.10
N ASP A 51 21.32 -34.44 3.81
CA ASP A 51 21.93 -33.11 3.91
C ASP A 51 20.96 -32.04 3.37
N GLU A 52 20.20 -31.38 4.25
CA GLU A 52 19.37 -30.26 3.83
C GLU A 52 20.32 -29.15 3.37
N PRO A 53 20.14 -28.59 2.16
CA PRO A 53 21.00 -27.51 1.70
C PRO A 53 20.98 -26.38 2.74
N ASP A 54 22.12 -25.72 2.95
CA ASP A 54 22.26 -24.58 3.86
C ASP A 54 21.25 -23.46 3.49
N GLN A 55 20.03 -23.56 4.02
CA GLN A 55 18.90 -22.68 3.69
C GLN A 55 19.22 -21.22 4.04
N THR A 56 20.21 -21.02 4.90
CA THR A 56 20.72 -19.72 5.33
C THR A 56 21.37 -18.91 4.19
N ALA A 57 21.80 -19.55 3.10
CA ALA A 57 22.40 -18.87 1.94
C ALA A 57 21.40 -18.54 0.81
N GLY A 58 20.14 -18.99 0.93
CA GLY A 58 19.14 -18.87 -0.12
C GLY A 58 18.51 -17.47 -0.27
N THR A 59 17.53 -17.40 -1.16
CA THR A 59 16.73 -16.20 -1.45
C THR A 59 15.26 -16.45 -1.14
N LEU A 60 14.65 -15.55 -0.38
CA LEU A 60 13.20 -15.47 -0.19
C LEU A 60 12.63 -14.40 -1.11
N VAL A 61 11.63 -14.74 -1.91
CA VAL A 61 10.87 -13.78 -2.71
C VAL A 61 9.51 -13.55 -2.03
N LEU A 62 9.23 -12.32 -1.62
CA LEU A 62 7.95 -11.89 -1.07
C LEU A 62 7.23 -11.01 -2.09
N GLU A 63 6.09 -11.48 -2.57
CA GLU A 63 5.22 -10.69 -3.43
C GLU A 63 4.26 -9.83 -2.60
N LEU A 64 4.22 -8.53 -2.87
CA LEU A 64 3.25 -7.59 -2.32
C LEU A 64 2.59 -6.81 -3.46
N ALA A 65 1.28 -6.97 -3.61
CA ALA A 65 0.48 -6.26 -4.60
C ALA A 65 -0.81 -5.70 -3.98
N GLY A 66 -1.28 -4.56 -4.49
CA GLY A 66 -2.49 -3.87 -4.04
C GLY A 66 -2.23 -2.61 -3.21
N THR A 67 -3.29 -2.17 -2.50
CA THR A 67 -3.35 -0.85 -1.82
C THR A 67 -3.30 -0.91 -0.30
N PHE A 68 -3.43 -2.10 0.27
CA PHE A 68 -3.32 -2.39 1.71
C PHE A 68 -4.16 -1.47 2.62
N PRO A 69 -5.50 -1.52 2.54
CA PRO A 69 -6.34 -0.74 3.44
C PRO A 69 -6.19 -1.21 4.90
N LEU A 70 -6.40 -0.31 5.86
CA LEU A 70 -6.46 -0.66 7.27
C LEU A 70 -7.58 -1.68 7.56
N ARG A 71 -8.70 -1.55 6.85
CA ARG A 71 -9.85 -2.44 6.96
C ARG A 71 -10.31 -2.86 5.56
N PRO A 72 -9.96 -4.07 5.10
CA PRO A 72 -10.39 -4.55 3.80
C PRO A 72 -11.90 -4.74 3.77
N ALA A 73 -12.51 -4.44 2.63
CA ALA A 73 -13.92 -4.72 2.40
C ALA A 73 -14.14 -6.23 2.23
N PRO A 74 -15.26 -6.79 2.71
CA PRO A 74 -15.59 -8.19 2.45
C PRO A 74 -15.78 -8.39 0.94
N ALA A 75 -14.99 -9.28 0.35
CA ALA A 75 -15.16 -9.70 -1.03
C ALA A 75 -16.07 -10.94 -1.08
N PHE A 76 -17.12 -10.91 -1.89
CA PHE A 76 -18.06 -12.03 -2.06
C PHE A 76 -17.77 -12.89 -3.30
N PHE A 77 -17.08 -12.33 -4.30
CA PHE A 77 -16.81 -12.99 -5.59
C PHE A 77 -15.36 -12.79 -6.08
N ALA A 78 -14.50 -12.21 -5.25
CA ALA A 78 -13.09 -11.97 -5.55
C ALA A 78 -12.23 -12.37 -4.36
N ALA A 79 -10.93 -12.55 -4.59
CA ALA A 79 -9.97 -12.59 -3.50
C ALA A 79 -10.09 -11.30 -2.67
N GLY A 80 -10.10 -11.42 -1.35
CA GLY A 80 -10.18 -10.27 -0.45
C GLY A 80 -8.92 -9.41 -0.55
N GLU A 81 -9.06 -8.12 -0.27
CA GLU A 81 -7.90 -7.24 -0.15
C GLU A 81 -7.07 -7.62 1.09
N VAL A 82 -5.75 -7.64 0.95
CA VAL A 82 -4.84 -7.82 2.08
C VAL A 82 -4.84 -6.52 2.89
N SER A 83 -5.01 -6.61 4.21
CA SER A 83 -4.94 -5.42 5.07
C SER A 83 -3.50 -4.94 5.24
N LEU A 84 -3.31 -3.66 5.58
CA LEU A 84 -1.98 -3.13 5.95
C LEU A 84 -1.32 -3.98 7.04
N HIS A 85 -2.07 -4.31 8.08
CA HIS A 85 -1.57 -5.14 9.17
C HIS A 85 -1.08 -6.51 8.70
N ALA A 86 -1.83 -7.19 7.82
CA ALA A 86 -1.44 -8.48 7.27
C ALA A 86 -0.19 -8.37 6.38
N ALA A 87 -0.10 -7.33 5.54
CA ALA A 87 1.08 -7.08 4.72
C ALA A 87 2.33 -6.78 5.55
N CYS A 88 2.22 -5.95 6.58
CA CYS A 88 3.31 -5.67 7.53
C CYS A 88 3.72 -6.93 8.31
N LEU A 89 2.77 -7.79 8.70
CA LEU A 89 3.10 -9.08 9.31
C LEU A 89 3.85 -9.99 8.35
N ARG A 90 3.41 -10.12 7.10
CA ARG A 90 4.11 -10.90 6.07
C ARG A 90 5.52 -10.39 5.83
N LEU A 91 5.68 -9.07 5.75
CA LEU A 91 6.98 -8.43 5.63
C LEU A 91 7.89 -8.73 6.82
N ARG A 92 7.39 -8.59 8.06
CA ARG A 92 8.15 -8.98 9.27
C ARG A 92 8.52 -10.46 9.27
N GLN A 93 7.60 -11.32 8.85
CA GLN A 93 7.82 -12.77 8.81
C GLN A 93 8.90 -13.12 7.78
N ALA A 94 8.86 -12.50 6.60
CA ALA A 94 9.93 -12.60 5.60
C ALA A 94 11.26 -12.05 6.15
N LEU A 95 11.21 -10.98 6.95
CA LEU A 95 12.38 -10.44 7.63
C LEU A 95 12.87 -11.32 8.80
N THR A 96 12.15 -12.33 9.23
CA THR A 96 12.65 -13.30 10.23
C THR A 96 13.05 -14.64 9.62
N ALA A 97 12.90 -14.77 8.31
CA ALA A 97 13.22 -16.00 7.59
C ALA A 97 14.76 -16.22 7.53
N PRO A 98 15.22 -17.48 7.50
CA PRO A 98 16.65 -17.81 7.57
C PRO A 98 17.47 -17.35 6.35
N GLU A 99 16.83 -17.07 5.21
CA GLU A 99 17.47 -16.68 3.96
C GLU A 99 18.22 -15.33 4.08
N LYS A 100 19.46 -15.28 3.59
CA LYS A 100 20.31 -14.06 3.57
C LYS A 100 19.91 -13.03 2.52
N HIS A 101 19.12 -13.42 1.54
CA HIS A 101 18.64 -12.56 0.48
C HIS A 101 17.11 -12.50 0.53
N LEU A 102 16.55 -11.29 0.56
CA LEU A 102 15.11 -11.05 0.42
C LEU A 102 14.88 -10.23 -0.85
N VAL A 103 13.99 -10.70 -1.70
CA VAL A 103 13.48 -9.96 -2.85
C VAL A 103 12.04 -9.55 -2.56
N LEU A 104 11.77 -8.26 -2.58
CA LEU A 104 10.41 -7.73 -2.60
C LEU A 104 9.96 -7.60 -4.05
N ASP A 105 9.07 -8.48 -4.48
CA ASP A 105 8.43 -8.36 -5.78
C ASP A 105 7.20 -7.46 -5.65
N LEU A 106 7.34 -6.22 -6.13
CA LEU A 106 6.32 -5.18 -6.12
C LEU A 106 5.81 -4.89 -7.55
N ALA A 107 6.25 -5.68 -8.53
CA ALA A 107 5.86 -5.53 -9.93
C ALA A 107 4.37 -5.82 -10.18
N GLY A 108 3.74 -6.61 -9.30
CA GLY A 108 2.33 -7.03 -9.39
C GLY A 108 1.27 -5.93 -9.17
N GLY A 109 1.64 -4.65 -9.19
CA GLY A 109 0.74 -3.52 -8.93
C GLY A 109 0.71 -3.12 -7.46
N PHE A 110 1.85 -2.70 -6.94
CA PHE A 110 2.02 -2.22 -5.57
C PHE A 110 1.73 -0.71 -5.47
N TYR A 111 0.63 -0.35 -4.80
CA TYR A 111 0.16 1.04 -4.66
C TYR A 111 -0.27 1.35 -3.22
N PRO A 112 0.65 1.25 -2.25
CA PRO A 112 0.32 1.52 -0.85
C PRO A 112 -0.10 2.98 -0.65
N SER A 113 -0.93 3.23 0.37
CA SER A 113 -1.06 4.59 0.88
C SER A 113 0.26 5.09 1.47
N LEU A 114 0.46 6.42 1.54
CA LEU A 114 1.67 7.00 2.16
C LEU A 114 1.92 6.48 3.59
N ALA A 115 0.88 6.41 4.41
CA ALA A 115 1.01 5.86 5.78
C ALA A 115 1.41 4.37 5.77
N GLY A 116 0.92 3.59 4.82
CA GLY A 116 1.32 2.20 4.65
C GLY A 116 2.76 2.04 4.17
N ALA A 117 3.18 2.90 3.25
CA ALA A 117 4.56 2.97 2.78
C ALA A 117 5.53 3.34 3.90
N GLU A 118 5.20 4.34 4.73
CA GLU A 118 5.97 4.70 5.92
C GLU A 118 6.13 3.52 6.89
N GLU A 119 5.04 2.79 7.19
CA GLU A 119 5.09 1.63 8.09
C GLU A 119 5.96 0.49 7.52
N MET A 120 5.82 0.20 6.23
CA MET A 120 6.64 -0.83 5.55
C MET A 120 8.11 -0.41 5.46
N ALA A 121 8.40 0.85 5.14
CA ALA A 121 9.75 1.39 5.08
C ALA A 121 10.42 1.36 6.46
N ALA A 122 9.71 1.72 7.53
CA ALA A 122 10.21 1.60 8.90
C ALA A 122 10.57 0.14 9.25
N ILE A 123 9.68 -0.82 8.94
CA ILE A 123 9.96 -2.25 9.15
C ILE A 123 11.21 -2.69 8.38
N LEU A 124 11.39 -2.21 7.15
CA LEU A 124 12.57 -2.53 6.34
C LEU A 124 13.85 -1.93 6.92
N ARG A 125 13.82 -0.68 7.38
CA ARG A 125 15.00 -0.03 7.98
C ARG A 125 15.39 -0.64 9.33
N ASP A 126 14.43 -1.20 10.06
CA ASP A 126 14.65 -1.88 11.35
C ASP A 126 15.09 -3.36 11.20
N ARG A 127 15.40 -3.83 9.98
CA ARG A 127 15.85 -5.20 9.73
C ARG A 127 17.21 -5.50 10.37
N ASP A 128 17.45 -6.77 10.68
CA ASP A 128 18.75 -7.24 11.18
C ASP A 128 19.88 -6.98 10.16
N GLU A 129 21.04 -6.58 10.67
CA GLU A 129 22.24 -6.37 9.88
C GLU A 129 22.68 -7.69 9.20
N GLY A 130 23.11 -7.60 7.95
CA GLY A 130 23.64 -8.74 7.20
C GLY A 130 22.65 -9.45 6.29
N ARG A 131 21.37 -9.07 6.29
CA ARG A 131 20.45 -9.42 5.19
C ARG A 131 20.42 -8.33 4.13
N THR A 132 20.56 -8.77 2.88
CA THR A 132 20.34 -7.92 1.70
C THR A 132 18.89 -7.98 1.25
N VAL A 133 18.31 -6.81 0.96
CA VAL A 133 16.94 -6.66 0.46
C VAL A 133 16.99 -5.98 -0.90
N ALA A 134 16.64 -6.72 -1.96
CA ALA A 134 16.39 -6.14 -3.27
C ALA A 134 14.89 -5.92 -3.46
N CYS A 135 14.49 -4.93 -4.24
CA CYS A 135 13.11 -4.77 -4.68
C CYS A 135 13.04 -4.75 -6.20
N LEU A 136 12.02 -5.40 -6.73
CA LEU A 136 11.67 -5.43 -8.14
C LEU A 136 10.39 -4.63 -8.34
N LEU A 137 10.44 -3.62 -9.21
CA LEU A 137 9.35 -2.70 -9.51
C LEU A 137 9.00 -2.79 -10.99
N ASP A 138 7.74 -2.66 -11.38
CA ASP A 138 7.33 -2.47 -12.80
C ASP A 138 6.77 -1.06 -13.05
N GLY A 139 6.15 -0.49 -12.03
CA GLY A 139 5.87 0.94 -11.93
C GLY A 139 6.14 1.43 -10.52
N ILE A 140 6.46 2.71 -10.39
CA ILE A 140 6.66 3.37 -9.10
C ILE A 140 5.79 4.62 -9.04
N ASP A 141 5.20 4.88 -7.89
CA ASP A 141 4.71 6.20 -7.51
C ASP A 141 5.53 6.71 -6.30
N ASP A 142 5.25 7.93 -5.84
CA ASP A 142 5.96 8.51 -4.69
C ASP A 142 5.88 7.62 -3.42
N ALA A 143 4.76 6.91 -3.19
CA ALA A 143 4.59 6.05 -2.02
C ALA A 143 5.39 4.74 -2.15
N ALA A 144 5.38 4.09 -3.33
CA ALA A 144 6.18 2.92 -3.60
C ALA A 144 7.69 3.25 -3.54
N LEU A 145 8.10 4.46 -3.96
CA LEU A 145 9.48 4.92 -3.86
C LEU A 145 9.98 4.97 -2.42
N ALA A 146 9.14 5.39 -1.47
CA ALA A 146 9.49 5.40 -0.05
C ALA A 146 9.84 4.00 0.49
N VAL A 147 9.12 2.96 0.03
CA VAL A 147 9.41 1.56 0.39
C VAL A 147 10.66 1.06 -0.34
N ALA A 148 10.79 1.35 -1.64
CA ALA A 148 11.95 0.97 -2.44
C ALA A 148 13.25 1.59 -1.90
N ALA A 149 13.22 2.84 -1.43
CA ALA A 149 14.37 3.51 -0.85
C ALA A 149 14.87 2.89 0.47
N ALA A 150 14.04 2.09 1.15
CA ALA A 150 14.45 1.32 2.33
C ALA A 150 15.14 -0.01 1.97
N CYS A 151 15.13 -0.41 0.69
CA CYS A 151 15.83 -1.58 0.18
C CYS A 151 17.29 -1.25 -0.17
N ASP A 152 18.15 -2.28 -0.21
CA ASP A 152 19.55 -2.15 -0.59
C ASP A 152 19.74 -1.94 -2.10
N GLU A 153 18.85 -2.55 -2.89
CA GLU A 153 18.88 -2.51 -4.35
C GLU A 153 17.46 -2.35 -4.92
N VAL A 154 17.32 -1.51 -5.94
CA VAL A 154 16.07 -1.23 -6.64
C VAL A 154 16.25 -1.57 -8.12
N CYS A 155 15.51 -2.57 -8.57
CA CYS A 155 15.50 -3.07 -9.94
C CYS A 155 14.18 -2.72 -10.62
N ALA A 156 14.23 -2.40 -11.92
CA ALA A 156 13.04 -2.23 -12.75
C ALA A 156 13.23 -2.82 -14.15
N PRO A 157 12.17 -3.19 -14.88
CA PRO A 157 12.29 -3.63 -16.25
C PRO A 157 12.72 -2.48 -17.18
N GLU A 158 13.36 -2.81 -18.29
CA GLU A 158 13.74 -1.81 -19.31
C GLU A 158 12.53 -1.04 -19.86
N ALA A 159 11.36 -1.69 -19.89
CA ALA A 159 10.10 -1.14 -20.42
C ALA A 159 9.18 -0.53 -19.34
N GLY A 160 9.68 -0.26 -18.14
CA GLY A 160 8.90 0.30 -17.03
C GLY A 160 8.57 1.80 -17.16
N LEU A 161 7.56 2.21 -16.38
CA LEU A 161 7.10 3.60 -16.28
C LEU A 161 6.93 4.01 -14.81
N LEU A 162 7.60 5.09 -14.44
CA LEU A 162 7.63 5.65 -13.11
C LEU A 162 6.89 7.00 -13.10
N LEU A 163 6.11 7.23 -12.04
CA LEU A 163 5.25 8.39 -11.83
C LEU A 163 5.59 9.02 -10.48
N VAL A 164 6.83 9.49 -10.36
CA VAL A 164 7.30 10.23 -9.18
C VAL A 164 7.20 11.71 -9.51
N ASP A 165 6.14 12.38 -9.06
CA ASP A 165 5.84 13.78 -9.37
C ASP A 165 5.39 14.62 -8.16
N GLY A 166 5.22 14.00 -6.99
CA GLY A 166 4.96 14.66 -5.72
C GLY A 166 3.49 14.64 -5.29
N ILE A 167 3.10 15.62 -4.47
CA ILE A 167 1.75 15.70 -3.89
C ILE A 167 0.94 16.82 -4.55
N GLU A 168 -0.20 16.45 -5.14
CA GLU A 168 -1.23 17.39 -5.58
C GLU A 168 -2.49 17.24 -4.73
N LEU A 169 -3.07 18.38 -4.31
CA LEU A 169 -4.38 18.43 -3.66
C LEU A 169 -5.33 19.29 -4.50
N SER A 170 -6.22 18.64 -5.23
CA SER A 170 -7.22 19.30 -6.07
C SER A 170 -8.60 19.33 -5.40
N VAL A 171 -9.32 20.45 -5.51
CA VAL A 171 -10.72 20.56 -5.08
C VAL A 171 -11.50 21.29 -6.15
N ASP A 172 -12.58 20.66 -6.60
CA ASP A 172 -13.50 21.26 -7.56
C ASP A 172 -14.52 22.17 -6.87
N TYR A 173 -14.94 23.22 -7.58
CA TYR A 173 -15.95 24.16 -7.13
C TYR A 173 -17.15 24.17 -8.08
N TYR A 174 -18.34 24.05 -7.49
CA TYR A 174 -19.58 23.71 -8.18
C TYR A 174 -20.69 24.75 -7.98
N ALA A 175 -20.49 25.84 -7.25
CA ALA A 175 -21.58 26.75 -6.88
C ALA A 175 -22.34 27.29 -8.11
N ASP A 176 -21.65 27.77 -9.14
CA ASP A 176 -22.29 28.24 -10.38
C ASP A 176 -22.94 27.12 -11.19
N ALA A 177 -22.34 25.93 -11.21
CA ALA A 177 -22.90 24.77 -11.88
C ALA A 177 -24.23 24.37 -11.23
N LEU A 178 -24.27 24.35 -9.90
CA LEU A 178 -25.47 24.06 -9.12
C LEU A 178 -26.53 25.15 -9.25
N ALA A 179 -26.13 26.42 -9.30
CA ALA A 179 -27.05 27.55 -9.51
C ALA A 179 -27.78 27.45 -10.85
N LYS A 180 -27.11 26.99 -11.92
CA LYS A 180 -27.74 26.73 -13.23
C LYS A 180 -28.80 25.62 -13.16
N LEU A 181 -28.65 24.68 -12.24
CA LEU A 181 -29.64 23.62 -11.98
C LEU A 181 -30.75 24.07 -11.00
N GLY A 182 -30.73 25.33 -10.56
CA GLY A 182 -31.69 25.86 -9.60
C GLY A 182 -31.41 25.44 -8.14
N VAL A 183 -30.24 24.86 -7.87
CA VAL A 183 -29.83 24.43 -6.53
C VAL A 183 -28.95 25.50 -5.88
N ARG A 184 -29.23 25.87 -4.63
CA ARG A 184 -28.39 26.79 -3.84
C ARG A 184 -28.08 26.21 -2.47
N PHE A 185 -26.80 26.17 -2.13
CA PHE A 185 -26.34 25.76 -0.81
C PHE A 185 -26.21 26.97 0.11
N HIS A 186 -26.70 26.83 1.33
CA HIS A 186 -26.44 27.78 2.42
C HIS A 186 -25.73 26.99 3.52
N ALA A 187 -24.49 27.35 3.80
CA ALA A 187 -23.69 26.72 4.85
C ALA A 187 -23.51 27.70 6.01
N ILE A 188 -23.68 27.18 7.23
CA ILE A 188 -23.32 27.88 8.46
C ILE A 188 -22.08 27.18 8.98
N THR A 189 -20.95 27.88 8.98
CA THR A 189 -19.66 27.37 9.46
C THR A 189 -19.30 28.05 10.78
N SER A 190 -18.42 27.39 11.54
CA SER A 190 -17.84 27.94 12.76
C SER A 190 -16.33 27.88 12.59
N GLY A 191 -15.70 29.05 12.47
CA GLY A 191 -14.28 29.21 12.20
C GLY A 191 -13.91 29.30 10.71
N GLU A 192 -12.93 30.14 10.39
CA GLU A 192 -12.47 30.42 9.02
C GLU A 192 -11.84 29.19 8.35
N ALA A 193 -11.22 28.30 9.12
CA ALA A 193 -10.59 27.08 8.62
C ALA A 193 -11.59 25.99 8.21
N LYS A 194 -12.90 26.15 8.49
CA LYS A 194 -13.91 25.13 8.15
C LYS A 194 -14.40 25.27 6.72
N THR A 195 -13.53 24.94 5.77
CA THR A 195 -13.70 25.25 4.33
C THR A 195 -14.44 24.17 3.53
N ALA A 196 -14.88 23.07 4.17
CA ALA A 196 -15.52 21.93 3.50
C ALA A 196 -16.81 22.28 2.72
N ALA A 197 -17.47 23.40 3.04
CA ALA A 197 -18.66 23.85 2.33
C ALA A 197 -18.35 24.70 1.08
N GLU A 198 -17.14 25.26 0.97
CA GLU A 198 -16.78 26.19 -0.09
C GLU A 198 -16.97 25.64 -1.51
N PRO A 199 -16.69 24.35 -1.81
CA PRO A 199 -17.00 23.75 -3.12
C PRO A 199 -18.45 23.94 -3.57
N PHE A 200 -19.39 24.09 -2.64
CA PHE A 200 -20.82 24.20 -2.93
C PHE A 200 -21.35 25.63 -2.83
N THR A 201 -20.63 26.53 -2.15
CA THR A 201 -21.07 27.90 -1.86
C THR A 201 -20.24 28.97 -2.57
N SER A 202 -19.08 28.62 -3.10
CA SER A 202 -18.13 29.50 -3.81
C SER A 202 -17.70 28.87 -5.14
N ASN A 203 -17.03 29.66 -5.99
CA ASN A 203 -16.39 29.18 -7.22
C ASN A 203 -14.86 29.19 -7.14
N ALA A 204 -14.29 29.54 -5.98
CA ALA A 204 -12.86 29.59 -5.74
C ALA A 204 -12.57 29.36 -4.25
N PRO A 205 -11.38 28.82 -3.93
CA PRO A 205 -10.95 28.61 -2.55
C PRO A 205 -10.75 29.93 -1.81
N SER A 206 -11.11 29.97 -0.53
CA SER A 206 -10.75 31.08 0.35
C SER A 206 -9.24 31.08 0.66
N PRO A 207 -8.66 32.21 1.10
CA PRO A 207 -7.26 32.26 1.54
C PRO A 207 -6.94 31.26 2.65
N ALA A 208 -7.87 31.01 3.57
CA ALA A 208 -7.71 30.00 4.62
C ALA A 208 -7.63 28.59 4.03
N ALA A 209 -8.48 28.29 3.05
CA ALA A 209 -8.49 27.01 2.34
C ALA A 209 -7.19 26.76 1.54
N ILE A 210 -6.61 27.82 0.95
CA ILE A 210 -5.32 27.74 0.26
C ILE A 210 -4.19 27.50 1.26
N ALA A 211 -4.17 28.25 2.37
CA ALA A 211 -3.12 28.14 3.38
C ALA A 211 -3.09 26.74 4.03
N GLU A 212 -4.25 26.22 4.42
CA GLU A 212 -4.41 24.88 4.99
C GLU A 212 -3.88 23.80 4.04
N ARG A 213 -4.37 23.78 2.79
CA ARG A 213 -3.96 22.76 1.80
C ARG A 213 -2.49 22.87 1.43
N THR A 214 -1.96 24.08 1.29
CA THR A 214 -0.53 24.29 1.05
C THR A 214 0.30 23.70 2.19
N GLN A 215 -0.09 23.96 3.45
CA GLN A 215 0.61 23.40 4.61
C GLN A 215 0.51 21.88 4.66
N LEU A 216 -0.65 21.31 4.35
CA LEU A 216 -0.84 19.86 4.30
C LEU A 216 0.02 19.22 3.21
N ALA A 217 -0.05 19.72 1.97
CA ALA A 217 0.72 19.19 0.85
C ALA A 217 2.23 19.26 1.11
N GLN A 218 2.72 20.40 1.63
CA GLN A 218 4.14 20.55 2.01
C GLN A 218 4.55 19.64 3.16
N GLY A 219 3.64 19.35 4.09
CA GLY A 219 3.87 18.41 5.18
C GLY A 219 4.03 16.98 4.67
N LEU A 220 3.09 16.53 3.84
CA LEU A 220 3.10 15.19 3.24
C LEU A 220 4.31 15.01 2.32
N ASP A 221 4.60 15.99 1.47
CA ASP A 221 5.75 15.92 0.55
C ASP A 221 7.08 15.88 1.30
N ARG A 222 7.20 16.57 2.43
CA ARG A 222 8.40 16.50 3.27
C ARG A 222 8.65 15.08 3.77
N VAL A 223 7.61 14.38 4.21
CA VAL A 223 7.73 13.00 4.67
C VAL A 223 8.13 12.09 3.51
N LEU A 224 7.49 12.23 2.35
CA LEU A 224 7.88 11.49 1.14
C LEU A 224 9.35 11.69 0.76
N VAL A 225 9.82 12.95 0.80
CA VAL A 225 11.23 13.29 0.50
C VAL A 225 12.17 12.69 1.54
N GLU A 226 11.79 12.62 2.81
CA GLU A 226 12.59 12.02 3.88
C GLU A 226 12.66 10.50 3.73
N GLU A 227 11.51 9.86 3.49
CA GLU A 227 11.39 8.42 3.36
C GLU A 227 12.06 7.88 2.08
N SER A 228 12.07 8.67 1.00
CA SER A 228 12.66 8.29 -0.29
C SER A 228 14.18 8.49 -0.35
N ARG A 229 14.83 8.96 0.73
CA ARG A 229 16.28 9.21 0.73
C ARG A 229 17.07 7.92 0.65
N ARG A 230 18.06 7.91 -0.23
CA ARG A 230 19.04 6.83 -0.35
C ARG A 230 20.37 7.38 -0.87
N PRO A 231 21.48 6.64 -0.78
CA PRO A 231 22.79 7.14 -1.21
C PRO A 231 22.83 7.64 -2.67
N ALA A 232 22.02 7.05 -3.55
CA ALA A 232 21.90 7.42 -4.96
C ALA A 232 20.90 8.56 -5.24
N LEU A 233 20.09 8.96 -4.25
CA LEU A 233 18.98 9.90 -4.41
C LEU A 233 18.79 10.72 -3.14
N ASP A 234 19.34 11.94 -3.13
CA ASP A 234 19.08 12.93 -2.10
C ASP A 234 17.85 13.80 -2.44
N ALA A 235 17.52 14.75 -1.56
CA ALA A 235 16.34 15.60 -1.74
C ALA A 235 16.40 16.46 -3.01
N GLU A 236 17.59 16.95 -3.40
CA GLU A 236 17.76 17.74 -4.61
C GLU A 236 17.65 16.86 -5.86
N GLY A 237 18.25 15.67 -5.83
CA GLY A 237 18.13 14.65 -6.86
C GLY A 237 16.69 14.21 -7.08
N LEU A 238 15.92 14.00 -6.01
CA LEU A 238 14.50 13.67 -6.09
C LEU A 238 13.68 14.80 -6.74
N LEU A 239 13.92 16.07 -6.36
CA LEU A 239 13.29 17.21 -7.00
C LEU A 239 13.63 17.30 -8.50
N ALA A 240 14.89 17.07 -8.85
CA ALA A 240 15.33 17.05 -10.25
C ALA A 240 14.71 15.88 -11.04
N ALA A 241 14.55 14.72 -10.40
CA ALA A 241 13.89 13.56 -11.00
C ALA A 241 12.39 13.83 -11.24
N ARG A 242 11.69 14.43 -10.27
CA ARG A 242 10.28 14.82 -10.37
C ARG A 242 10.02 15.80 -11.51
N ALA A 243 10.94 16.73 -11.76
CA ALA A 243 10.84 17.67 -12.90
C ALA A 243 10.88 16.97 -14.29
N LEU A 244 11.27 15.69 -14.33
CA LEU A 244 11.30 14.86 -15.54
C LEU A 244 10.13 13.85 -15.59
N ALA A 245 9.12 13.98 -14.74
CA ALA A 245 7.95 13.12 -14.76
C ALA A 245 7.14 13.29 -16.06
N PRO A 246 6.53 12.21 -16.59
CA PRO A 246 6.68 10.81 -16.17
C PRO A 246 8.05 10.24 -16.58
N GLN A 247 8.66 9.42 -15.72
CA GLN A 247 9.99 8.87 -15.97
C GLN A 247 9.89 7.49 -16.64
N THR A 248 10.52 7.32 -17.81
CA THR A 248 10.81 5.96 -18.31
C THR A 248 11.88 5.31 -17.44
N SER A 249 12.00 3.99 -17.47
CA SER A 249 13.09 3.27 -16.79
C SER A 249 14.49 3.82 -17.08
N ALA A 250 14.75 4.27 -18.32
CA ALA A 250 16.02 4.90 -18.68
C ALA A 250 16.25 6.25 -17.96
N ILE A 251 15.20 7.06 -17.78
CA ILE A 251 15.25 8.30 -17.01
C ILE A 251 15.41 7.98 -15.53
N ALA A 252 14.65 7.02 -15.00
CA ALA A 252 14.70 6.60 -13.62
C ALA A 252 16.09 6.14 -13.20
N LYS A 253 16.75 5.29 -14.00
CA LYS A 253 18.13 4.86 -13.76
C LYS A 253 19.10 6.04 -13.75
N ARG A 254 18.99 6.93 -14.73
CA ARG A 254 19.87 8.10 -14.84
C ARG A 254 19.72 9.06 -13.66
N CYS A 255 18.52 9.15 -13.09
CA CYS A 255 18.20 10.05 -11.98
C CYS A 255 18.35 9.39 -10.60
N GLY A 256 18.74 8.11 -10.52
CA GLY A 256 18.93 7.41 -9.25
C GLY A 256 17.63 6.94 -8.57
N LEU A 257 16.49 6.98 -9.27
CA LEU A 257 15.24 6.39 -8.78
C LEU A 257 15.32 4.86 -8.74
N VAL A 258 16.10 4.27 -9.65
CA VAL A 258 16.32 2.83 -9.82
C VAL A 258 17.83 2.61 -9.99
N ASP A 259 18.36 1.53 -9.42
CA ASP A 259 19.79 1.19 -9.54
C ASP A 259 20.07 0.41 -10.82
N GLU A 260 19.25 -0.61 -11.09
CA GLU A 260 19.47 -1.53 -12.19
C GLU A 260 18.24 -1.74 -13.06
N LEU A 261 18.48 -1.93 -14.36
CA LEU A 261 17.45 -2.30 -15.31
C LEU A 261 17.66 -3.75 -15.68
N VAL A 262 16.63 -4.57 -15.45
CA VAL A 262 16.72 -6.02 -15.55
C VAL A 262 15.64 -6.58 -16.47
N GLU A 263 15.84 -7.77 -17.01
CA GLU A 263 14.73 -8.58 -17.53
C GLU A 263 14.23 -9.42 -16.34
N PRO A 264 13.01 -9.19 -15.81
CA PRO A 264 12.58 -9.76 -14.55
C PRO A 264 12.67 -11.29 -14.47
N GLY A 265 12.33 -12.01 -15.55
CA GLY A 265 12.33 -13.46 -15.56
C GLY A 265 13.74 -14.04 -15.42
N ALA A 266 14.68 -13.56 -16.24
CA ALA A 266 16.07 -13.95 -16.18
C ALA A 266 16.72 -13.54 -14.86
N TRP A 267 16.40 -12.36 -14.33
CA TRP A 267 16.93 -11.88 -13.06
C TRP A 267 16.47 -12.72 -11.87
N LEU A 268 15.16 -13.05 -11.81
CA LEU A 268 14.63 -13.96 -10.77
C LEU A 268 15.22 -15.37 -10.87
N ALA A 269 15.53 -15.84 -12.08
CA ALA A 269 16.13 -17.15 -12.30
C ALA A 269 17.62 -17.23 -11.88
N ASP A 270 18.33 -16.10 -11.85
CA ASP A 270 19.75 -16.01 -11.47
C ASP A 270 19.97 -15.73 -9.97
N LEU A 271 18.88 -15.64 -9.19
CA LEU A 271 18.96 -15.40 -7.75
C LEU A 271 19.70 -16.55 -7.02
N PRO A 272 20.42 -16.23 -5.93
CA PRO A 272 21.09 -17.25 -5.11
C PRO A 272 20.15 -18.35 -4.64
N ALA A 273 20.44 -19.59 -5.04
CA ALA A 273 19.66 -20.77 -4.66
C ALA A 273 20.01 -21.24 -3.22
N PRO A 274 19.05 -21.87 -2.50
CA PRO A 274 17.67 -22.16 -2.91
C PRO A 274 16.78 -20.92 -2.92
N VAL A 275 15.85 -20.84 -3.89
CA VAL A 275 14.84 -19.76 -3.97
C VAL A 275 13.51 -20.28 -3.44
N ARG A 276 12.93 -19.56 -2.48
CA ARG A 276 11.60 -19.82 -1.94
C ARG A 276 10.68 -18.63 -2.20
N TYR A 277 9.46 -18.91 -2.65
CA TYR A 277 8.45 -17.89 -2.90
C TYR A 277 7.43 -17.85 -1.74
N LEU A 278 7.12 -16.64 -1.29
CA LEU A 278 6.10 -16.32 -0.29
C LEU A 278 5.02 -15.44 -0.95
N GLY A 279 4.28 -16.04 -1.86
CA GLY A 279 3.15 -15.42 -2.57
C GLY A 279 1.79 -15.72 -1.92
N ASP A 280 0.73 -15.17 -2.51
CA ASP A 280 -0.68 -15.37 -2.13
C ASP A 280 -1.36 -16.48 -2.97
N ASP A 281 -0.64 -17.55 -3.30
CA ASP A 281 -1.04 -18.63 -4.22
C ASP A 281 -1.21 -18.20 -5.69
N ARG A 282 -0.12 -17.75 -6.32
CA ARG A 282 0.05 -17.87 -7.77
C ARG A 282 1.25 -18.78 -8.05
N GLU A 283 0.99 -20.03 -8.40
CA GLU A 283 1.98 -20.86 -9.08
C GLU A 283 2.51 -20.04 -10.27
N GLN A 284 3.80 -19.69 -10.25
CA GLN A 284 4.47 -19.27 -11.48
C GLN A 284 4.23 -20.38 -12.50
N PRO A 285 3.73 -20.07 -13.71
CA PRO A 285 3.56 -21.09 -14.72
C PRO A 285 4.94 -21.71 -15.00
N ASP A 286 5.04 -23.02 -14.82
CA ASP A 286 6.25 -23.76 -15.14
C ASP A 286 6.60 -23.57 -16.63
N LEU A 287 7.55 -22.68 -16.89
CA LEU A 287 8.01 -22.33 -18.23
C LEU A 287 8.92 -23.41 -18.84
N SER A 288 9.22 -24.51 -18.13
CA SER A 288 10.03 -25.61 -18.67
C SER A 288 9.35 -26.37 -19.82
N ASN A 289 8.06 -26.09 -20.05
CA ASN A 289 7.26 -26.67 -21.14
C ASN A 289 7.03 -25.72 -22.34
N PHE A 290 7.67 -24.55 -22.38
CA PHE A 290 7.66 -23.65 -23.55
C PHE A 290 8.96 -23.69 -24.36
#